data_AF-A0A2Z6A062-F1
#
_entry.id   AF-A0A2Z6A062-F1
#
_cell.length_a   1.000
_cell.length_b   1.000
_cell.length_c   1.000
_cell.angle_alpha   90.00
_cell.angle_beta   90.00
_cell.angle_gamma   90.00
#
_symmetry.space_group_name_H-M   'P 1'
#
loop_
_entity.id
_entity.type
_entity.pdbx_description
1 polymer ?
#
loop_
_entity_poly.entity_id
_entity_poly.type
_entity_poly.pdbx_seq_one_letter_code
_entity_poly.pdbx_strand_id
1 'polypeptide(L)'
;EDRLTTPLLRMTNGKYDKNGEFTPISWDQAFDVMAEKWKAALKEHGPDSVAMFGSGQWTIWEGYAASKLHKAGFRSNNIDPNARHCMASAVTGFMRTFSIDEPMGCYDDIENADVFVLWGS
;
A
#
# COMPACT_ATOMS: atom_id res chain seq x y z
N GLU A 1 -3.64 -22.28 -9.47
CA GLU A 1 -3.15 -22.65 -10.82
C GLU A 1 -3.11 -21.44 -11.77
N ASP A 2 -3.14 -20.23 -11.19
CA ASP A 2 -3.51 -18.95 -11.82
C ASP A 2 -2.57 -17.82 -11.33
N ARG A 3 -1.37 -18.18 -10.87
CA ARG A 3 -0.37 -17.20 -10.47
C ARG A 3 -0.04 -16.32 -11.68
N LEU A 4 -0.09 -15.00 -11.51
CA LEU A 4 0.35 -14.07 -12.54
C LEU A 4 1.84 -14.31 -12.86
N THR A 5 2.15 -14.49 -14.14
CA THR A 5 3.52 -14.77 -14.63
C THR A 5 4.05 -13.69 -15.57
N THR A 6 3.20 -12.78 -16.04
CA THR A 6 3.55 -11.70 -16.96
C THR A 6 2.72 -10.45 -16.67
N PRO A 7 3.22 -9.22 -16.94
CA PRO A 7 2.40 -8.03 -16.90
C PRO A 7 1.23 -8.10 -17.89
N LEU A 8 0.06 -7.62 -17.46
CA LEU A 8 -1.15 -7.56 -18.26
C LEU A 8 -1.58 -6.10 -18.43
N LEU A 9 -1.78 -5.67 -19.67
CA LEU A 9 -2.27 -4.32 -19.98
C LEU A 9 -3.58 -4.41 -20.75
N ARG A 10 -4.52 -3.52 -20.46
CA ARG A 10 -5.74 -3.38 -21.27
C ARG A 10 -5.38 -2.77 -22.62
N MET A 11 -5.67 -3.50 -23.69
CA MET A 11 -5.32 -3.09 -25.05
C MET A 11 -6.48 -3.22 -26.03
N THR A 12 -6.52 -2.29 -26.98
CA THR A 12 -7.36 -2.34 -28.19
C THR A 12 -6.47 -1.95 -29.38
N ASN A 13 -6.47 -2.71 -30.47
CA ASN A 13 -5.67 -2.43 -31.68
C ASN A 13 -4.17 -2.17 -31.40
N GLY A 14 -3.58 -2.91 -30.46
CA GLY A 14 -2.15 -2.85 -30.14
C GLY A 14 -1.72 -1.62 -29.33
N LYS A 15 -2.66 -0.89 -28.72
CA LYS A 15 -2.38 0.27 -27.87
C LYS A 15 -3.12 0.18 -26.56
N TYR A 16 -2.63 0.87 -25.53
CA TYR A 16 -3.35 1.04 -24.27
C TYR A 16 -4.74 1.64 -24.52
N ASP A 17 -5.76 0.98 -23.98
CA ASP A 17 -7.15 1.44 -24.00
C ASP A 17 -7.80 1.07 -22.67
N LYS A 18 -8.46 2.03 -22.02
CA LYS A 18 -9.14 1.81 -20.74
C LYS A 18 -10.26 0.77 -20.84
N ASN A 19 -10.87 0.66 -22.02
CA ASN A 19 -11.96 -0.28 -22.32
C ASN A 19 -11.48 -1.56 -23.02
N GLY A 20 -10.17 -1.73 -23.18
CA GLY A 20 -9.58 -2.90 -23.83
C GLY A 20 -9.53 -4.15 -22.93
N GLU A 21 -9.16 -5.26 -23.55
CA GLU A 21 -8.99 -6.56 -22.90
C GLU A 21 -7.57 -6.74 -22.37
N PHE A 22 -7.41 -7.50 -21.29
CA PHE A 22 -6.09 -7.78 -20.72
C PHE A 22 -5.27 -8.64 -21.68
N THR A 23 -4.13 -8.09 -22.08
CA THR A 23 -3.19 -8.74 -22.99
C THR A 23 -1.79 -8.75 -22.37
N PRO A 24 -1.05 -9.87 -22.43
CA PRO A 24 0.35 -9.94 -21.99
C PRO A 24 1.24 -8.92 -22.69
N ILE A 25 2.11 -8.25 -21.93
CA ILE A 25 3.13 -7.31 -22.43
C ILE A 25 4.47 -7.53 -21.70
N SER A 26 5.54 -6.90 -22.17
CA SER A 26 6.83 -6.93 -21.45
C SER A 26 6.84 -6.00 -20.23
N TRP A 27 7.80 -6.22 -19.32
CA TRP A 27 8.04 -5.30 -18.20
C TRP A 27 8.41 -3.90 -18.65
N ASP A 28 9.23 -3.76 -19.70
CA ASP A 28 9.61 -2.45 -20.23
C ASP A 28 8.38 -1.69 -20.72
N GLN A 29 7.49 -2.34 -21.47
CA GLN A 29 6.24 -1.74 -21.93
C GLN A 29 5.32 -1.35 -20.76
N ALA A 30 5.27 -2.17 -19.71
CA ALA A 30 4.45 -1.87 -18.53
C ALA A 30 4.96 -0.61 -17.82
N PHE A 31 6.27 -0.51 -17.61
CA PHE A 31 6.88 0.66 -16.99
C PHE A 31 6.84 1.91 -17.87
N ASP A 32 6.97 1.79 -19.20
CA ASP A 32 6.82 2.91 -20.13
C ASP A 32 5.44 3.56 -19.99
N VAL A 33 4.38 2.75 -20.02
CA VAL A 33 3.00 3.25 -19.86
C VAL A 33 2.78 3.83 -18.46
N MET A 34 3.25 3.16 -17.41
CA MET A 34 3.14 3.69 -16.04
C MET A 34 3.84 5.05 -15.92
N ALA A 35 5.08 5.17 -16.43
CA ALA A 35 5.86 6.40 -16.37
C ALA A 35 5.22 7.54 -17.17
N GLU A 36 4.68 7.25 -18.37
CA GLU A 36 3.91 8.23 -19.16
C GLU A 36 2.74 8.79 -18.35
N LYS A 37 1.89 7.91 -17.79
CA LYS A 37 0.71 8.31 -17.02
C LYS A 37 1.08 9.06 -15.74
N TRP A 38 2.10 8.58 -15.01
CA TRP A 38 2.55 9.24 -13.78
C TRP A 38 3.10 10.63 -14.05
N LYS A 39 3.94 10.79 -15.09
CA LYS A 39 4.49 12.09 -15.48
C LYS A 39 3.41 13.05 -15.97
N ALA A 40 2.43 12.55 -16.74
CA ALA A 40 1.30 13.36 -17.18
C ALA A 40 0.47 13.89 -16.00
N ALA A 41 0.09 13.01 -15.07
CA ALA A 41 -0.67 13.38 -13.88
C ALA A 41 0.09 14.40 -13.02
N LEU A 42 1.37 14.15 -12.72
CA LEU A 42 2.22 15.08 -11.96
C LEU A 42 2.36 16.44 -12.64
N LYS A 43 2.48 16.47 -13.98
CA LYS A 43 2.60 17.71 -14.74
C LYS A 43 1.31 18.53 -14.73
N GLU A 44 0.16 17.87 -14.83
CA GLU A 44 -1.14 18.53 -14.97
C GLU A 44 -1.76 18.92 -13.63
N HIS A 45 -1.61 18.08 -12.60
CA HIS A 45 -2.33 18.20 -11.34
C HIS A 45 -1.43 18.17 -10.09
N GLY A 46 -0.11 18.00 -10.27
CA GLY A 46 0.86 17.99 -9.17
C GLY A 46 0.88 16.70 -8.35
N PRO A 47 1.62 16.69 -7.22
CA PRO A 47 1.82 15.49 -6.39
C PRO A 47 0.55 14.84 -5.82
N ASP A 48 -0.51 15.62 -5.61
CA ASP A 48 -1.75 15.12 -4.99
C ASP A 48 -2.61 14.30 -5.95
N SER A 49 -2.26 14.21 -7.24
CA SER A 49 -2.98 13.42 -8.23
C SER A 49 -2.46 12.00 -8.41
N VAL A 50 -1.38 11.62 -7.72
CA VAL A 50 -0.83 10.27 -7.72
C VAL A 50 -1.00 9.65 -6.33
N ALA A 51 -1.16 8.34 -6.27
CA ALA A 51 -1.41 7.64 -5.02
C ALA A 51 -0.94 6.19 -5.06
N MET A 52 -0.72 5.62 -3.87
CA MET A 52 -0.43 4.21 -3.67
C MET A 52 -1.26 3.69 -2.50
N PHE A 53 -1.92 2.55 -2.72
CA PHE A 53 -2.59 1.81 -1.65
C PHE A 53 -1.70 0.63 -1.25
N GLY A 54 -1.12 0.71 -0.04
CA GLY A 54 -0.13 -0.24 0.45
C GLY A 54 -0.72 -1.41 1.21
N SER A 55 0.14 -2.22 1.83
CA SER A 55 -0.28 -3.38 2.62
C SER A 55 0.56 -3.57 3.87
N GLY A 56 -0.08 -3.97 4.98
CA GLY A 56 0.59 -4.50 6.16
C GLY A 56 1.22 -5.87 5.95
N GLN A 57 1.00 -6.50 4.79
CA GLN A 57 1.63 -7.76 4.37
C GLN A 57 2.93 -7.54 3.58
N TRP A 58 3.32 -6.28 3.35
CA TRP A 58 4.63 -5.98 2.81
C TRP A 58 5.73 -6.41 3.77
N THR A 59 6.89 -6.73 3.21
CA THR A 59 8.12 -6.71 3.99
C THR A 59 8.39 -5.29 4.50
N ILE A 60 9.14 -5.19 5.59
CA ILE A 60 9.54 -3.89 6.16
C ILE A 60 10.23 -3.02 5.10
N TRP A 61 11.08 -3.61 4.27
CA TRP A 61 11.85 -2.90 3.24
C TRP A 61 10.97 -2.40 2.09
N GLU A 62 9.97 -3.16 1.66
CA GLU A 62 9.02 -2.73 0.64
C GLU A 62 8.21 -1.53 1.11
N GLY A 63 7.68 -1.57 2.34
CA GLY A 63 6.96 -0.45 2.94
C GLY A 63 7.84 0.80 3.08
N TYR A 64 9.09 0.63 3.50
CA TYR A 64 10.06 1.72 3.60
C TYR A 64 10.41 2.31 2.23
N ALA A 65 10.66 1.48 1.22
CA ALA A 65 10.94 1.92 -0.15
C ALA A 65 9.75 2.67 -0.76
N ALA A 66 8.53 2.15 -0.58
CA ALA A 66 7.29 2.79 -1.02
C ALA A 66 7.08 4.16 -0.36
N SER A 67 7.33 4.26 0.95
CA SER A 67 7.28 5.51 1.71
C SER A 67 8.28 6.53 1.19
N LYS A 68 9.54 6.14 0.95
CA LYS A 68 10.55 7.04 0.36
C LYS A 68 10.18 7.49 -1.05
N LEU A 69 9.72 6.56 -1.89
CA LEU A 69 9.30 6.86 -3.25
C LEU A 69 8.18 7.92 -3.27
N HIS A 70 7.14 7.76 -2.45
CA HIS A 70 6.01 8.68 -2.42
C HIS A 70 6.34 9.99 -1.72
N LYS A 71 6.83 9.92 -0.47
CA LYS A 71 6.99 11.10 0.38
C LYS A 71 8.19 11.95 -0.01
N ALA A 72 9.32 11.33 -0.36
CA ALA A 72 10.54 12.06 -0.72
C ALA A 72 10.70 12.21 -2.24
N GLY A 73 10.35 11.18 -3.02
CA GLY A 73 10.46 11.20 -4.48
C GLY A 73 9.35 12.03 -5.12
N PHE A 74 8.11 11.54 -5.07
CA PHE A 74 6.96 12.21 -5.68
C PHE A 74 6.43 13.40 -4.88
N ARG A 75 6.90 13.56 -3.63
CA ARG A 75 6.44 14.61 -2.70
C ARG A 75 4.94 14.57 -2.44
N SER A 76 4.39 13.35 -2.38
CA SER A 76 2.98 13.09 -2.12
C SER A 76 2.81 12.30 -0.83
N ASN A 77 1.80 12.65 -0.04
CA ASN A 77 1.39 11.89 1.14
C ASN A 77 0.23 10.92 0.85
N ASN A 78 -0.19 10.77 -0.41
CA ASN A 78 -1.21 9.83 -0.83
C ASN A 78 -0.68 8.39 -0.86
N ILE A 79 -0.22 7.91 0.29
CA ILE A 79 0.18 6.53 0.54
C ILE A 79 -0.46 6.10 1.85
N ASP A 80 -1.36 5.12 1.78
CA ASP A 80 -2.04 4.57 2.95
C ASP A 80 -2.25 3.05 2.77
N PRO A 81 -2.10 2.22 3.81
CA PRO A 81 -2.18 0.78 3.68
C PRO A 81 -3.57 0.23 4.00
N ASN A 82 -3.82 -1.03 3.61
CA ASN A 82 -4.97 -1.79 4.12
C ASN A 82 -5.07 -1.83 5.66
N ALA A 83 -3.96 -1.68 6.39
CA ALA A 83 -3.94 -1.59 7.85
C ALA A 83 -4.75 -0.40 8.40
N ARG A 84 -5.07 0.61 7.56
CA ARG A 84 -6.05 1.66 7.89
C ARG A 84 -7.40 1.08 8.30
N HIS A 85 -7.83 0.01 7.66
CA HIS A 85 -9.08 -0.68 7.96
C HIS A 85 -9.00 -1.62 9.17
N CYS A 86 -7.81 -1.79 9.76
CA CYS A 86 -7.56 -2.72 10.85
C CYS A 86 -7.11 -1.98 12.12
N MET A 87 -5.89 -1.45 12.12
CA MET A 87 -5.22 -1.01 13.35
C MET A 87 -5.36 0.50 13.62
N ALA A 88 -5.93 1.29 12.71
CA ALA A 88 -5.95 2.76 12.84
C ALA A 88 -6.63 3.26 14.14
N SER A 89 -7.71 2.60 14.58
CA SER A 89 -8.38 2.93 15.85
C SER A 89 -7.49 2.64 17.06
N ALA A 90 -6.79 1.50 17.05
CA ALA A 90 -5.86 1.12 18.11
C ALA A 90 -4.67 2.09 18.19
N VAL A 91 -4.00 2.35 17.06
CA VAL A 91 -2.89 3.32 16.97
C VAL A 91 -3.30 4.69 17.51
N THR A 92 -4.51 5.17 17.14
CA THR A 92 -5.03 6.44 17.64
C THR A 92 -5.25 6.40 19.16
N GLY A 93 -5.73 5.28 19.71
CA GLY A 93 -5.87 5.06 21.15
C GLY A 93 -4.53 5.10 21.88
N PHE A 94 -3.51 4.42 21.33
CA PHE A 94 -2.15 4.41 21.87
C PHE A 94 -1.54 5.82 21.89
N MET A 95 -1.57 6.52 20.76
CA MET A 95 -1.01 7.87 20.67
C MET A 95 -1.69 8.86 21.63
N ARG A 96 -3.00 8.73 21.85
CA ARG A 96 -3.74 9.59 22.81
C ARG A 96 -3.42 9.28 24.27
N THR A 97 -3.17 8.03 24.60
CA THR A 97 -3.03 7.58 26.00
C THR A 97 -1.58 7.54 26.46
N PHE A 98 -0.68 7.10 25.57
CA PHE A 98 0.71 6.78 25.88
C PHE A 98 1.71 7.58 25.04
N SER A 99 1.28 8.25 23.97
CA SER A 99 2.16 8.99 23.03
C SER A 99 3.24 8.16 22.34
N ILE A 100 3.11 6.83 22.42
CA ILE A 100 3.90 5.83 21.70
C ILE A 100 2.95 4.71 21.29
N ASP A 101 3.19 4.12 20.13
CA ASP A 101 2.37 3.06 19.56
C ASP A 101 2.76 1.68 20.08
N GLU A 102 1.89 0.70 19.82
CA GLU A 102 2.00 -0.73 20.16
C GLU A 102 1.84 -1.10 21.65
N PRO A 103 1.48 -2.38 21.94
CA PRO A 103 1.31 -2.86 23.32
C PRO A 103 2.60 -2.81 24.14
N MET A 104 2.46 -2.62 25.45
CA MET A 104 3.58 -2.68 26.41
C MET A 104 3.88 -4.10 26.93
N GLY A 105 2.93 -5.02 26.78
CA GLY A 105 3.08 -6.43 27.16
C GLY A 105 3.57 -7.29 25.99
N CYS A 106 3.57 -8.61 26.19
CA CYS A 106 3.97 -9.57 25.16
C CYS A 106 3.19 -10.88 25.31
N TYR A 107 3.45 -11.86 24.44
CA TYR A 107 2.70 -13.12 24.46
C TYR A 107 2.96 -13.97 25.71
N ASP A 108 4.08 -13.77 26.40
CA ASP A 108 4.39 -14.43 27.68
C ASP A 108 3.33 -14.14 28.77
N ASP A 109 2.55 -13.06 28.63
CA ASP A 109 1.45 -12.75 29.53
C ASP A 109 0.35 -13.82 29.49
N ILE A 110 0.24 -14.59 28.40
CA ILE A 110 -0.73 -15.68 28.26
C ILE A 110 -0.43 -16.81 29.26
N GLU A 111 0.83 -17.13 29.50
CA GLU A 111 1.22 -18.19 30.44
C GLU A 111 1.12 -17.75 31.91
N ASN A 112 1.09 -16.44 32.16
CA ASN A 112 1.14 -15.87 33.51
C ASN A 112 -0.21 -15.29 33.99
N ALA A 113 -1.20 -15.14 33.10
CA ALA A 113 -2.50 -14.60 33.44
C ALA A 113 -3.45 -15.66 34.05
N ASP A 114 -4.10 -15.31 35.16
CA ASP A 114 -5.15 -16.15 35.76
C ASP A 114 -6.51 -16.00 35.07
N VAL A 115 -6.73 -14.87 34.37
CA VAL A 115 -8.03 -14.50 33.79
C VAL A 115 -7.83 -13.82 32.43
N PHE A 116 -8.63 -14.22 31.44
CA PHE A 116 -8.72 -13.60 30.13
C PHE A 116 -10.07 -12.92 29.94
N VAL A 117 -10.07 -11.68 29.45
CA VAL A 117 -11.28 -10.93 29.10
C VAL A 117 -11.21 -10.52 27.62
N LEU A 118 -12.08 -11.08 26.78
CA LEU A 118 -12.09 -10.85 25.33
C LEU A 118 -13.18 -9.85 24.95
N TRP A 119 -12.79 -8.63 24.55
CA TRP A 119 -13.70 -7.56 24.15
C TRP A 119 -14.05 -7.64 22.65
N GLY A 120 -14.71 -8.72 22.24
CA GLY A 120 -15.12 -8.94 20.84
C GLY A 120 -13.99 -9.35 19.89
N SER A 121 -12.87 -9.81 20.45
CA SER A 121 -11.74 -10.42 19.74
C SER A 121 -12.10 -11.76 19.11
#